data_AF-A0AAD6WVX3-F1
#
_entry.id   AF-A0AAD6WVX3-F1
#
_cell.length_a   1.000
_cell.length_b   1.000
_cell.length_c   1.000
_cell.angle_alpha   90.00
_cell.angle_beta   90.00
_cell.angle_gamma   90.00
#
_symmetry.space_group_name_H-M   'P 1'
#
loop_
_entity.id
_entity.type
_entity.pdbx_description
1 polymer ?
#
loop_
_entity_poly.entity_id
_entity_poly.type
_entity_poly.pdbx_seq_one_letter_code
_entity_poly.pdbx_strand_id
1 'polypeptide(L)' 'HRLALEVLRYVDHAHQPVPRAERLCRFCKTEVESPEHALITCESLATVVQLRATFLAKLFADLPDLRIQM' A
#
# COMPACT_ATOMS: atom_id res chain seq x y z
N HIS A 1 -11.31 -4.04 -8.86
CA HIS A 1 -9.87 -3.77 -8.67
C HIS A 1 -9.29 -4.84 -7.75
N ARG A 2 -8.59 -5.85 -8.28
CA ARG A 2 -8.04 -6.93 -7.44
C ARG A 2 -6.53 -6.98 -7.35
N LEU A 3 -5.79 -6.49 -8.34
CA LEU A 3 -4.33 -6.39 -8.24
C LEU A 3 -3.77 -5.37 -9.26
N ALA A 4 -4.14 -4.08 -9.22
CA ALA A 4 -3.71 -3.15 -10.28
C ALA A 4 -2.19 -3.13 -10.48
N LEU A 5 -1.41 -3.23 -9.41
CA LEU A 5 0.04 -3.41 -9.52
C LEU A 5 0.47 -4.69 -10.22
N GLU A 6 -0.13 -5.83 -9.90
CA GLU A 6 0.18 -7.09 -10.57
C GLU A 6 -0.30 -7.05 -12.03
N VAL A 7 -1.45 -6.45 -12.31
CA VAL A 7 -1.95 -6.22 -13.68
C VAL A 7 -0.96 -5.36 -14.48
N LEU A 8 -0.41 -4.29 -13.89
CA LEU A 8 0.60 -3.44 -14.54
C LEU A 8 1.97 -4.14 -14.71
N ARG A 9 2.19 -5.29 -14.06
CA ARG A 9 3.40 -6.12 -14.22
C ARG A 9 3.29 -7.09 -15.39
N TYR A 10 2.09 -7.59 -15.67
CA TYR A 10 1.92 -8.63 -16.68
C TYR A 10 1.89 -8.05 -18.08
N VAL A 11 2.62 -8.73 -18.97
CA VAL A 11 2.51 -8.51 -20.41
C VAL A 11 1.36 -9.38 -20.90
N ASP A 12 0.42 -8.78 -21.62
CA ASP A 12 -0.53 -9.53 -22.43
C ASP A 12 -0.51 -8.98 -23.86
N HIS A 13 -1.21 -9.63 -24.79
CA HIS A 13 -1.21 -9.21 -26.20
C HIS A 13 -1.75 -7.78 -26.43
N ALA A 14 -2.46 -7.20 -25.47
CA ALA A 14 -3.04 -5.86 -25.53
C ALA A 14 -2.32 -4.84 -24.61
N HIS A 15 -1.48 -5.28 -23.68
CA HIS A 15 -0.85 -4.45 -22.66
C HIS A 15 0.67 -4.66 -22.62
N GLN A 16 1.39 -3.59 -22.96
CA GLN A 16 2.82 -3.50 -22.70
C GLN A 16 3.06 -3.33 -21.20
N PRO A 17 4.13 -3.92 -20.64
CA PRO A 17 4.44 -3.80 -19.23
C PRO A 17 4.77 -2.35 -18.90
N VAL A 18 4.17 -1.80 -17.85
CA VAL A 18 4.52 -0.46 -17.38
C VAL A 18 5.84 -0.54 -16.61
N PRO A 19 6.87 0.28 -16.92
CA PRO A 19 8.12 0.32 -16.18
C PRO A 19 7.87 0.51 -14.68
N ARG A 20 8.67 -0.14 -13.82
CA ARG A 20 8.45 -0.11 -12.36
C ARG A 20 8.38 1.32 -11.81
N ALA A 21 9.25 2.21 -12.29
CA ALA A 21 9.29 3.61 -11.86
C ALA A 21 8.00 4.38 -12.18
N GLU A 22 7.22 3.92 -13.15
CA GLU A 22 5.97 4.56 -13.59
C GLU A 22 4.72 3.97 -12.91
N ARG A 23 4.87 2.89 -12.12
CA ARG A 23 3.77 2.27 -11.38
C ARG A 23 3.46 3.03 -10.09
N LEU A 24 3.14 4.31 -10.23
CA LEU A 24 2.96 5.23 -9.11
C LEU A 24 1.74 4.84 -8.26
N CYS A 25 1.83 5.13 -6.96
CA CYS A 25 0.77 4.95 -6.00
C CYS A 25 -0.51 5.67 -6.43
N ARG A 26 -1.62 4.93 -6.45
CA ARG A 26 -2.94 5.49 -6.74
C ARG A 26 -3.38 6.58 -5.76
N PHE A 27 -2.78 6.65 -4.58
CA PHE A 27 -3.07 7.68 -3.58
C PHE A 27 -2.16 8.91 -3.76
N CYS A 28 -0.85 8.77 -3.56
CA CYS A 28 0.07 9.91 -3.56
C CYS A 28 0.56 10.31 -4.95
N LYS A 29 0.60 9.37 -5.90
CA LYS A 29 1.17 9.54 -7.25
C LYS A 29 2.63 10.02 -7.28
N THR A 30 3.38 9.88 -6.19
CA THR A 30 4.79 10.30 -6.11
C THR A 30 5.75 9.12 -5.96
N GLU A 31 5.33 8.07 -5.25
CA GLU A 31 6.12 6.86 -5.01
C GLU A 31 5.56 5.69 -5.81
N VAL A 32 6.38 4.67 -6.08
CA VAL A 32 5.92 3.42 -6.67
C VAL A 32 4.91 2.74 -5.72
N GLU A 33 3.75 2.33 -6.24
CA GLU A 33 2.79 1.59 -5.42
C GLU A 33 3.39 0.24 -5.04
N SER A 34 3.33 -0.08 -3.75
CA SER A 34 3.51 -1.41 -3.18
C SER A 34 2.49 -1.61 -2.06
N PRO A 35 2.19 -2.84 -1.61
CA PRO A 35 1.32 -3.05 -0.45
C PRO A 35 1.81 -2.31 0.79
N GLU A 36 3.12 -2.32 1.04
CA GLU A 36 3.77 -1.61 2.14
C GLU A 36 3.59 -0.10 2.00
N HIS A 37 3.78 0.44 0.80
CA HIS A 37 3.53 1.86 0.55
C HIS A 37 2.05 2.21 0.75
N ALA A 38 1.17 1.58 -0.01
CA ALA A 38 -0.25 1.92 -0.06
C ALA A 38 -0.97 1.75 1.28
N LEU A 39 -0.60 0.75 2.09
CA LEU A 39 -1.31 0.44 3.33
C LEU A 39 -0.60 0.96 4.58
N ILE A 40 0.73 0.91 4.63
CA ILE A 40 1.49 1.14 5.87
C ILE A 40 2.12 2.53 5.94
N THR A 41 2.64 3.06 4.82
CA THR A 41 3.38 4.34 4.85
C THR A 41 2.68 5.50 4.16
N CYS A 42 1.81 5.27 3.17
CA CYS A 42 1.15 6.34 2.44
C CYS A 42 0.18 7.09 3.36
N GLU A 43 0.24 8.42 3.31
CA GLU A 43 -0.57 9.33 4.11
C GLU A 43 -1.51 10.20 3.26
N SER A 44 -1.46 10.05 1.93
CA SER A 44 -2.22 10.91 1.01
C SER A 44 -3.73 10.66 1.02
N LEU A 45 -4.19 9.55 1.62
CA LEU A 45 -5.62 9.25 1.78
C LEU A 45 -5.99 9.12 3.26
N ALA A 46 -6.70 10.12 3.79
CA ALA A 46 -7.07 10.22 5.19
C ALA A 46 -7.83 8.99 5.72
N THR A 47 -8.69 8.37 4.90
CA THR A 47 -9.44 7.18 5.31
C THR A 47 -8.53 5.97 5.56
N VAL A 48 -7.49 5.79 4.75
CA VAL A 48 -6.48 4.73 4.94
C VAL A 48 -5.64 4.99 6.18
N VAL A 49 -5.25 6.25 6.40
CA VAL A 49 -4.53 6.67 7.62
C VAL A 49 -5.36 6.35 8.87
N GLN A 50 -6.64 6.69 8.88
CA GLN A 50 -7.52 6.42 10.00
C GLN A 50 -7.71 4.92 10.25
N LEU A 51 -7.90 4.12 9.20
CA LEU A 51 -8.01 2.67 9.32
C LEU A 51 -6.73 2.05 9.88
N ARG A 52 -5.56 2.51 9.41
CA ARG A 52 -4.25 2.08 9.92
C ARG A 52 -4.10 2.40 11.40
N ALA A 53 -4.42 3.63 11.82
CA ALA A 53 -4.36 4.04 13.22
C ALA A 53 -5.27 3.17 14.10
N THR A 54 -6.51 2.95 13.68
CA THR A 54 -7.47 2.09 14.39
C THR A 54 -6.97 0.64 14.49
N PHE A 55 -6.44 0.10 13.39
CA PHE A 55 -5.89 -1.26 13.37
C PHE A 55 -4.69 -1.40 14.31
N LEU A 56 -3.72 -0.49 14.26
CA LEU A 56 -2.54 -0.53 15.12
C LEU A 56 -2.90 -0.36 16.59
N ALA A 57 -3.83 0.54 16.91
CA ALA A 57 -4.33 0.71 18.27
C ALA A 57 -4.93 -0.59 18.82
N LYS A 58 -5.73 -1.30 18.01
CA LYS A 58 -6.29 -2.61 18.38
C LYS A 58 -5.18 -3.67 18.51
N LEU A 59 -4.28 -3.76 17.53
CA LEU A 59 -3.19 -4.73 17.51
C LEU A 59 -2.34 -4.62 18.79
N PHE A 60 -1.97 -3.41 19.19
CA PHE A 60 -1.15 -3.20 20.38
C PHE A 60 -1.91 -3.34 21.70
N ALA A 61 -3.24 -3.25 21.68
CA ALA A 61 -4.05 -3.61 22.84
C ALA A 61 -4.12 -5.13 23.01
N ASP A 62 -4.27 -5.86 21.91
CA ASP A 62 -4.38 -7.33 21.91
C ASP A 62 -3.01 -8.03 22.08
N LEU A 63 -1.94 -7.43 21.55
CA LEU A 63 -0.57 -7.96 21.52
C LEU A 63 0.44 -6.87 21.93
N PRO A 64 0.54 -6.55 23.24
CA PRO A 64 1.35 -5.43 23.72
C PRO A 64 2.85 -5.60 23.44
N ASP A 65 3.36 -6.83 23.39
CA ASP A 65 4.79 -7.10 23.16
C ASP A 65 5.27 -6.65 21.77
N LEU A 66 4.39 -6.64 20.76
CA LEU A 66 4.71 -6.19 19.41
C LEU A 66 5.03 -4.69 19.36
N ARG A 67 4.54 -3.90 20.33
CA ARG A 67 4.80 -2.46 20.39
C ARG A 67 6.24 -2.14 20.81
N ILE A 68 6.91 -3.07 21.49
CA ILE A 68 8.29 -2.89 21.98
C ILE A 68 9.32 -3.22 20.89
N GLN A 69 8.89 -3.92 19.83
CA GLN A 69 9.74 -4.41 18.74
C GLN A 69 9.67 -3.60 17.44
N MET A 70 8.73 -2.64 17.33
CA MET A 70 8.59 -1.72 16.20
C MET A 70 9.26 -0.39 16.49
#